data_AF-A0A4R0K5T3-F1
#
_entry.id   AF-A0A4R0K5T3-F1
#
_cell.length_a   1.000
_cell.length_b   1.000
_cell.length_c   1.000
_cell.angle_alpha   90.00
_cell.angle_beta   90.00
_cell.angle_gamma   90.00
#
_symmetry.space_group_name_H-M   'P 1'
#
loop_
_entity.id
_entity.type
_entity.pdbx_description
1 polymer ?
#
loop_
_entity_poly.entity_id
_entity_poly.type
_entity_poly.pdbx_seq_one_letter_code
_entity_poly.pdbx_strand_id
1 'polypeptide(L)'
;MSGSSGSPPPDRPRSRQLASARPLTRQLVEIASVLRAFDVQYAALMMHRTVAELLPSVHEAMAIGVLVERGQQLAYNDIAECSPERPSFGWGSLTAAELRVARLASEGLTNQQIADRLELSRHTVESHLRHAFRKLDIGSRVELTRMVVIHDPAG
;
A
#
# COMPACT_ATOMS: atom_id res chain seq x y z
N MET A 1 21.23 23.88 -34.24
CA MET A 1 20.55 24.71 -33.24
C MET A 1 19.37 23.89 -32.72
N SER A 2 19.45 23.48 -31.46
CA SER A 2 18.64 22.40 -30.88
C SER A 2 17.20 22.86 -30.59
N GLY A 3 16.22 22.17 -31.19
CA GLY A 3 14.84 22.22 -30.73
C GLY A 3 14.68 21.25 -29.55
N SER A 4 14.73 21.78 -28.33
CA SER A 4 14.43 21.01 -27.12
C SER A 4 12.95 20.64 -27.10
N SER A 5 12.65 19.42 -27.55
CA SER A 5 11.40 18.73 -27.28
C SER A 5 11.34 18.45 -25.78
N GLY A 6 10.74 19.36 -25.02
CA GLY A 6 10.48 19.16 -23.60
C GLY A 6 9.32 18.19 -23.45
N SER A 7 9.63 16.89 -23.34
CA SER A 7 8.69 15.89 -22.82
C SER A 7 8.03 16.43 -21.54
N PRO A 8 6.70 16.25 -21.34
CA PRO A 8 6.07 16.59 -20.06
C PRO A 8 6.83 15.86 -18.94
N PRO A 9 7.10 16.52 -17.81
CA PRO A 9 7.84 15.89 -16.71
C PRO A 9 7.08 14.63 -16.27
N PRO A 10 7.79 13.53 -15.91
CA PRO A 10 7.16 12.33 -15.40
C PRO A 10 6.30 12.67 -14.18
N ASP A 11 5.08 12.13 -14.14
CA ASP A 11 4.13 12.30 -13.03
C ASP A 11 4.85 12.25 -11.69
N ARG A 12 4.83 13.37 -10.96
CA ARG A 12 5.40 13.40 -9.61
C ARG A 12 4.66 12.35 -8.78
N PRO A 13 5.35 11.53 -7.97
CA PRO A 13 4.69 10.56 -7.12
C PRO A 13 3.65 11.28 -6.24
N ARG A 14 2.41 10.76 -6.20
CA ARG A 14 1.26 11.39 -5.52
C ARG A 14 1.53 11.70 -4.05
N SER A 15 2.36 10.92 -3.36
CA SER A 15 2.80 11.22 -1.99
C SER A 15 3.53 12.56 -1.86
N ARG A 16 4.33 12.93 -2.87
CA ARG A 16 4.99 14.24 -2.94
C ARG A 16 4.01 15.35 -3.31
N GLN A 17 2.99 15.05 -4.13
CA GLN A 17 1.91 15.99 -4.43
C GLN A 17 1.02 16.26 -3.21
N LEU A 18 0.65 15.23 -2.45
CA LEU A 18 -0.13 15.34 -1.20
C LEU A 18 0.66 16.07 -0.10
N ALA A 19 1.97 15.82 0.01
CA ALA A 19 2.84 16.57 0.92
C ALA A 19 2.91 18.07 0.58
N SER A 20 2.82 18.43 -0.71
CA SER A 20 2.75 19.82 -1.17
C SER A 20 1.32 20.40 -1.21
N ALA A 21 0.30 19.58 -0.96
CA ALA A 21 -1.10 20.00 -1.02
C ALA A 21 -1.46 20.92 0.14
N ARG A 22 -2.54 21.69 -0.05
CA ARG A 22 -3.07 22.57 0.99
C ARG A 22 -3.32 21.79 2.28
N PRO A 23 -3.09 22.38 3.46
CA PRO A 23 -3.35 21.72 4.74
C PRO A 23 -4.77 21.15 4.86
N LEU A 24 -5.77 21.89 4.35
CA LEU A 24 -7.17 21.48 4.35
C LEU A 24 -7.42 20.25 3.46
N THR A 25 -6.70 20.12 2.35
CA THR A 25 -6.76 18.97 1.44
C THR A 25 -6.20 17.72 2.10
N ARG A 26 -5.08 17.84 2.82
CA ARG A 26 -4.52 16.73 3.60
C ARG A 26 -5.49 16.25 4.69
N GLN A 27 -6.08 17.18 5.43
CA GLN A 27 -7.05 16.87 6.48
C GLN A 27 -8.34 16.24 5.93
N LEU A 28 -8.82 16.70 4.77
CA LEU A 28 -9.95 16.08 4.07
C LEU A 28 -9.63 14.64 3.64
N VAL A 29 -8.41 14.40 3.11
CA VAL A 29 -7.97 13.07 2.67
C VAL A 29 -7.83 12.12 3.86
N GLU A 30 -7.35 12.60 5.02
CA GLU A 30 -7.30 11.82 6.26
C GLU A 30 -8.69 11.36 6.71
N ILE A 31 -9.67 12.27 6.74
CA ILE A 31 -11.08 11.93 7.07
C ILE A 31 -11.66 10.95 6.03
N ALA A 32 -11.39 11.19 4.75
CA ALA A 32 -11.84 10.35 3.65
C ALA A 32 -11.27 8.92 3.74
N SER A 33 -10.01 8.78 4.17
CA SER A 33 -9.36 7.47 4.33
C SER A 33 -10.10 6.57 5.32
N VAL A 34 -10.69 7.17 6.37
CA VAL A 34 -11.45 6.47 7.41
C VAL A 34 -12.85 6.14 6.95
N LEU A 35 -13.55 7.12 6.38
CA LEU A 35 -14.96 6.99 6.03
C LEU A 35 -15.20 6.22 4.74
N ARG A 36 -14.19 6.15 3.86
CA ARG A 36 -14.18 5.44 2.57
C ARG A 36 -15.10 6.05 1.52
N ALA A 37 -16.30 6.47 1.90
CA ALA A 37 -17.23 7.23 1.08
C ALA A 37 -18.03 8.19 1.98
N PHE A 38 -18.26 9.42 1.52
CA PHE A 38 -18.94 10.46 2.28
C PHE A 38 -19.52 11.53 1.35
N ASP A 39 -20.53 12.25 1.81
CA ASP A 39 -21.03 13.45 1.13
C ASP A 39 -20.14 14.66 1.49
N VAL A 40 -19.90 15.56 0.54
CA VAL A 40 -19.08 16.77 0.77
C VAL A 40 -19.62 17.62 1.94
N GLN A 41 -20.93 17.67 2.12
CA GLN A 41 -21.60 18.34 3.23
C GLN A 41 -21.24 17.69 4.57
N TYR A 42 -21.14 16.36 4.63
CA TYR A 42 -20.77 15.64 5.84
C TYR A 42 -19.32 15.95 6.25
N ALA A 43 -18.39 15.99 5.29
CA ALA A 43 -17.01 16.39 5.56
C ALA A 43 -16.90 17.85 5.99
N ALA A 44 -17.65 18.76 5.37
CA ALA A 44 -17.69 20.17 5.75
C ALA A 44 -18.16 20.35 7.21
N LEU A 45 -19.19 19.61 7.63
CA LEU A 45 -19.68 19.61 9.01
C LEU A 45 -18.63 19.10 10.01
N MET A 46 -17.98 17.97 9.74
CA MET A 46 -16.91 17.44 10.61
C MET A 46 -15.71 18.38 10.71
N MET A 47 -15.38 19.08 9.64
CA MET A 47 -14.26 20.02 9.62
C MET A 47 -14.64 21.41 10.16
N HIS A 48 -15.90 21.63 10.59
CA HIS A 48 -16.44 22.92 10.99
C HIS A 48 -16.20 24.02 9.94
N ARG A 49 -16.51 23.70 8.68
CA ARG A 49 -16.37 24.57 7.50
C ARG A 49 -17.64 24.57 6.66
N THR A 50 -17.72 25.53 5.76
CA THR A 50 -18.75 25.55 4.71
C THR A 50 -18.31 24.69 3.52
N VAL A 51 -19.27 24.22 2.72
CA VAL A 51 -18.98 23.49 1.48
C VAL A 51 -18.14 24.34 0.52
N ALA A 52 -18.43 25.64 0.43
CA ALA A 52 -17.70 26.58 -0.43
C ALA A 52 -16.20 26.65 -0.08
N GLU A 53 -15.86 26.60 1.22
CA GLU A 53 -14.47 26.58 1.68
C GLU A 53 -13.77 25.23 1.41
N LEU A 54 -14.53 24.14 1.40
CA LEU A 54 -13.99 22.78 1.21
C LEU A 54 -13.83 22.41 -0.28
N LEU A 55 -14.64 22.98 -1.17
CA LEU A 55 -14.64 22.70 -2.61
C LEU A 55 -13.24 22.77 -3.27
N PRO A 56 -12.40 23.79 -3.02
CA PRO A 56 -11.05 23.82 -3.59
C PRO A 56 -10.18 22.64 -3.16
N SER A 57 -10.34 22.16 -1.93
CA SER A 57 -9.63 21.00 -1.41
C SER A 57 -10.16 19.68 -1.99
N VAL A 58 -11.47 19.58 -2.21
CA VAL A 58 -12.06 18.45 -2.93
C VAL A 58 -11.52 18.38 -4.36
N HIS A 59 -11.51 19.50 -5.09
CA HIS A 59 -10.96 19.56 -6.44
C HIS A 59 -9.46 19.21 -6.48
N GLU A 60 -8.68 19.70 -5.53
CA GLU A 60 -7.25 19.37 -5.42
C GLU A 60 -7.05 17.88 -5.14
N ALA A 61 -7.82 17.28 -4.23
CA ALA A 61 -7.76 15.84 -3.93
C ALA A 61 -8.18 14.97 -5.12
N MET A 62 -9.20 15.38 -5.88
CA MET A 62 -9.60 14.69 -7.12
C MET A 62 -8.55 14.83 -8.22
N ALA A 63 -7.89 15.99 -8.34
CA ALA A 63 -6.81 16.22 -9.30
C ALA A 63 -5.56 15.38 -8.99
N ILE A 64 -5.25 15.16 -7.70
CA ILE A 64 -4.22 14.20 -7.26
C ILE A 64 -4.67 12.76 -7.54
N GLY A 65 -5.99 12.53 -7.57
CA GLY A 65 -6.64 11.25 -7.87
C GLY A 65 -7.06 10.46 -6.63
N VAL A 66 -6.82 10.98 -5.42
CA VAL A 66 -7.08 10.31 -4.13
C VAL A 66 -8.55 10.31 -3.72
N LEU A 67 -9.35 11.21 -4.30
CA LEU A 67 -10.81 11.16 -4.23
C LEU A 67 -11.39 10.96 -5.62
N VAL A 68 -12.49 10.23 -5.70
CA VAL A 68 -13.28 10.06 -6.92
C VAL A 68 -14.75 10.29 -6.61
N GLU A 69 -15.47 10.86 -7.57
CA GLU A 69 -16.92 11.04 -7.46
C GLU A 69 -17.63 9.72 -7.77
N ARG A 70 -18.55 9.32 -6.90
CA ARG A 70 -19.45 8.17 -7.09
C ARG A 70 -20.89 8.60 -6.83
N GLY A 71 -21.56 9.04 -7.89
CA GLY A 71 -22.91 9.58 -7.78
C GLY A 71 -22.89 10.90 -7.00
N GLN A 72 -23.61 10.96 -5.88
CA GLN A 72 -23.66 12.16 -5.03
C GLN A 72 -22.58 12.17 -3.93
N GLN A 73 -21.75 11.13 -3.83
CA GLN A 73 -20.73 11.01 -2.77
C GLN A 73 -19.32 11.08 -3.33
N LEU A 74 -18.41 11.55 -2.49
CA LEU A 74 -16.97 11.43 -2.68
C LEU A 74 -16.51 10.11 -2.07
N ALA A 75 -15.79 9.31 -2.84
CA ALA A 75 -15.17 8.09 -2.38
C ALA A 75 -13.65 8.24 -2.34
N TYR A 76 -13.05 7.72 -1.29
CA TYR A 76 -11.60 7.56 -1.22
C TYR A 76 -11.15 6.51 -2.23
N ASN A 77 -10.17 6.86 -3.04
CA ASN A 77 -9.71 6.04 -4.14
C ASN A 77 -8.45 5.26 -3.76
N ASP A 78 -8.61 4.02 -3.33
CA ASP A 78 -7.47 3.16 -2.94
C ASP A 78 -6.52 2.82 -4.09
N ILE A 79 -6.98 2.94 -5.33
CA ILE A 79 -6.12 2.76 -6.52
C ILE A 79 -5.27 4.00 -6.82
N ALA A 80 -5.48 5.11 -6.11
CA ALA A 80 -4.63 6.29 -6.23
C ALA A 80 -3.37 6.19 -5.36
N GLU A 81 -3.42 5.40 -4.31
CA GLU A 81 -2.30 5.08 -3.43
C GLU A 81 -2.36 3.59 -3.14
N CYS A 82 -1.57 2.80 -3.86
CA CYS A 82 -1.26 1.46 -3.39
C CYS A 82 -0.36 1.60 -2.13
N SER A 83 -0.98 1.88 -0.98
CA SER A 83 -0.65 1.42 0.37
C SER A 83 -1.48 2.19 1.41
N PRO A 84 -2.48 1.59 2.07
CA PRO A 84 -2.44 1.64 3.53
C PRO A 84 -1.12 0.95 3.87
N GLU A 85 -0.10 1.68 4.30
CA GLU A 85 1.28 1.21 4.54
C GLU A 85 1.35 -0.32 4.60
N ARG A 86 1.50 -1.01 3.45
CA ARG A 86 2.02 -2.37 3.53
C ARG A 86 3.38 -2.10 4.11
N PRO A 87 3.66 -2.58 5.33
CA PRO A 87 4.97 -2.41 5.91
C PRO A 87 5.96 -2.77 4.81
N SER A 88 6.93 -1.92 4.51
CA SER A 88 7.96 -2.30 3.53
C SER A 88 8.87 -3.38 4.12
N PHE A 89 8.80 -3.55 5.45
CA PHE A 89 9.55 -4.49 6.27
C PHE A 89 8.66 -5.10 7.36
N GLY A 90 9.07 -6.26 7.90
CA GLY A 90 8.36 -6.98 8.94
C GLY A 90 7.25 -7.90 8.42
N TRP A 91 6.60 -8.65 9.32
CA TRP A 91 5.68 -9.74 8.93
C TRP A 91 4.51 -9.29 8.03
N GLY A 92 3.93 -8.11 8.30
CA GLY A 92 2.83 -7.55 7.48
C GLY A 92 3.23 -7.13 6.05
N SER A 93 4.52 -7.11 5.74
CA SER A 93 5.05 -6.79 4.40
C SER A 93 5.03 -7.97 3.41
N LEU A 94 4.85 -9.18 3.93
CA LEU A 94 4.91 -10.40 3.15
C LEU A 94 3.64 -10.52 2.28
N THR A 95 3.86 -10.84 1.01
CA THR A 95 2.79 -11.23 0.10
C THR A 95 2.26 -12.61 0.50
N ALA A 96 1.04 -12.94 0.04
CA ALA A 96 0.45 -14.26 0.29
C ALA A 96 1.35 -15.41 -0.20
N ALA A 97 2.09 -15.23 -1.30
CA ALA A 97 3.03 -16.24 -1.80
C ALA A 97 4.25 -16.39 -0.88
N GLU A 98 4.87 -15.28 -0.46
CA GLU A 98 6.00 -15.28 0.47
C GLU A 98 5.61 -15.88 1.82
N LEU A 99 4.41 -15.56 2.33
CA LEU A 99 3.89 -16.10 3.59
C LEU A 99 3.70 -17.62 3.52
N ARG A 100 3.08 -18.13 2.45
CA ARG A 100 2.89 -19.58 2.23
C ARG A 100 4.23 -20.32 2.20
N VAL A 101 5.20 -19.78 1.47
CA VAL A 101 6.54 -20.36 1.39
C VAL A 101 7.26 -20.27 2.75
N ALA A 102 7.13 -19.16 3.48
CA ALA A 102 7.73 -18.99 4.80
C ALA A 102 7.19 -19.98 5.84
N ARG A 103 5.88 -20.25 5.83
CA ARG A 103 5.24 -21.24 6.71
C ARG A 103 5.76 -22.65 6.46
N LEU A 104 5.67 -23.13 5.22
CA LEU A 104 6.20 -24.44 4.85
C LEU A 104 7.71 -24.54 5.12
N ALA A 105 8.44 -23.43 4.96
CA ALA A 105 9.85 -23.40 5.28
C ALA A 105 10.12 -23.55 6.80
N SER A 106 9.29 -22.95 7.64
CA SER A 106 9.38 -23.06 9.09
C SER A 106 9.05 -24.44 9.64
N GLU A 107 8.22 -25.22 8.92
CA GLU A 107 7.93 -26.64 9.20
C GLU A 107 9.11 -27.58 8.88
N GLY A 108 10.18 -27.06 8.27
CA GLY A 108 11.39 -27.84 7.95
C GLY A 108 11.43 -28.42 6.53
N LEU A 109 10.45 -28.13 5.66
CA LEU A 109 10.42 -28.67 4.29
C LEU A 109 11.49 -28.06 3.40
N THR A 110 12.25 -28.87 2.66
CA THR A 110 13.24 -28.35 1.69
C THR A 110 12.57 -27.53 0.58
N ASN A 111 13.33 -26.63 -0.09
CA ASN A 111 12.80 -25.83 -1.19
C ASN A 111 12.19 -26.69 -2.32
N GLN A 112 12.71 -27.91 -2.51
CA GLN A 112 12.17 -28.86 -3.47
C GLN A 112 10.79 -29.38 -3.03
N GLN A 113 10.65 -29.81 -1.77
CA GLN A 113 9.36 -30.26 -1.24
C GLN A 113 8.30 -29.14 -1.22
N ILE A 114 8.72 -27.90 -0.95
CA ILE A 114 7.84 -26.72 -1.03
C ILE A 114 7.39 -26.46 -2.47
N ALA A 115 8.32 -26.55 -3.43
CA ALA A 115 8.04 -26.43 -4.85
C ALA A 115 7.01 -27.47 -5.31
N ASP A 116 7.22 -28.74 -4.93
CA ASP A 116 6.30 -29.83 -5.27
C ASP A 116 4.91 -29.62 -4.66
N ARG A 117 4.82 -29.10 -3.43
CA ARG A 117 3.54 -28.87 -2.73
C ARG A 117 2.76 -27.64 -3.21
N LEU A 118 3.47 -26.63 -3.72
CA LEU A 118 2.87 -25.40 -4.25
C LEU A 118 2.74 -25.40 -5.78
N GLU A 119 3.14 -26.48 -6.45
CA GLU A 119 3.24 -26.59 -7.92
C GLU A 119 4.08 -25.46 -8.53
N LEU A 120 5.19 -25.12 -7.87
CA LEU A 120 6.13 -24.06 -8.28
C LEU A 120 7.50 -24.64 -8.63
N SER A 121 8.33 -23.88 -9.34
CA SER A 121 9.73 -24.24 -9.52
C SER A 121 10.53 -23.98 -8.24
N ARG A 122 11.58 -24.77 -7.99
CA ARG A 122 12.54 -24.52 -6.90
C ARG A 122 13.10 -23.09 -6.93
N HIS A 123 13.38 -22.56 -8.11
CA HIS A 123 13.91 -21.20 -8.28
C HIS A 123 12.89 -20.13 -7.86
N THR A 124 11.60 -20.36 -8.13
CA THR A 124 10.51 -19.49 -7.69
C THR A 124 10.42 -19.47 -6.16
N VAL A 125 10.52 -20.63 -5.52
CA VAL A 125 10.54 -20.76 -4.05
C VAL A 125 11.75 -20.03 -3.45
N GLU A 126 12.95 -20.20 -4.02
CA GLU A 126 14.16 -19.50 -3.60
C GLU A 126 14.01 -17.97 -3.74
N SER A 127 13.41 -17.49 -4.83
CA SER A 127 13.15 -16.07 -5.01
C SER A 127 12.17 -15.54 -3.97
N HIS A 128 11.06 -16.24 -3.70
CA HIS A 128 10.12 -15.86 -2.66
C HIS A 128 10.77 -15.83 -1.26
N LEU A 129 11.59 -16.82 -0.91
CA LEU A 129 12.33 -16.81 0.35
C LEU A 129 13.31 -15.64 0.43
N ARG A 130 14.05 -15.34 -0.64
CA ARG A 130 14.98 -14.21 -0.68
C ARG A 130 14.25 -12.87 -0.48
N HIS A 131 13.09 -12.69 -1.11
CA HIS A 131 12.28 -11.49 -0.92
C HIS A 131 11.71 -11.41 0.49
N ALA A 132 11.23 -12.53 1.05
CA ALA A 132 10.77 -12.61 2.44
C ALA A 132 11.90 -12.28 3.43
N PHE A 133 13.10 -12.82 3.24
CA PHE A 133 14.25 -12.57 4.11
C PHE A 133 14.65 -11.10 4.10
N ARG A 134 14.71 -10.49 2.92
CA ARG A 134 15.00 -9.05 2.79
C ARG A 134 13.94 -8.18 3.46
N LYS A 135 12.68 -8.59 3.40
CA LYS A 135 11.56 -7.89 4.04
C LYS A 135 11.55 -8.06 5.55
N LEU A 136 11.95 -9.23 6.05
CA LEU A 136 12.02 -9.51 7.48
C LEU A 136 13.34 -9.09 8.13
N ASP A 137 14.32 -8.68 7.32
CA ASP A 137 15.69 -8.35 7.73
C ASP A 137 16.38 -9.51 8.48
N ILE A 138 16.28 -10.71 7.91
CA ILE A 138 16.85 -11.95 8.49
C ILE A 138 17.85 -12.60 7.53
N GLY A 139 18.86 -13.26 8.09
CA GLY A 139 19.91 -13.94 7.32
C GLY A 139 19.71 -15.45 7.25
N SER A 140 18.86 -16.02 8.10
CA SER A 140 18.77 -17.47 8.26
C SER A 140 17.35 -18.01 8.31
N ARG A 141 17.25 -19.28 7.92
CA ARG A 141 16.01 -20.04 8.03
C ARG A 141 15.56 -20.27 9.48
N VAL A 142 16.52 -20.32 10.42
CA VAL A 142 16.23 -20.44 11.85
C VAL A 142 15.52 -19.19 12.36
N GLU A 143 15.98 -18.01 11.96
CA GLU A 143 15.32 -16.74 12.26
C GLU A 143 13.92 -16.66 11.63
N LEU A 144 13.75 -17.19 10.41
CA LEU A 144 12.43 -17.28 9.77
C LEU A 144 11.46 -18.09 10.64
N THR A 145 11.87 -19.28 11.09
CA THR A 145 11.04 -20.12 11.97
C THR A 145 10.64 -19.37 13.24
N ARG A 146 11.57 -18.64 13.86
CA ARG A 146 11.28 -17.82 15.04
C ARG A 146 10.24 -16.74 14.74
N MET A 147 10.35 -16.04 13.61
CA MET A 147 9.38 -15.02 13.20
C MET A 147 7.99 -15.61 12.97
N VAL A 148 7.90 -16.79 12.34
CA VAL A 148 6.62 -17.49 12.13
C VAL A 148 5.97 -17.83 13.47
N VAL A 149 6.70 -18.41 14.41
CA VAL A 149 6.18 -18.78 15.74
C VAL A 149 5.64 -17.57 16.50
N ILE A 150 6.27 -16.41 16.37
CA ILE A 150 5.84 -15.16 17.05
C ILE A 150 4.57 -14.58 16.43
N HIS A 151 4.46 -14.60 15.10
CA HIS A 151 3.40 -13.90 14.38
C HIS A 151 2.24 -14.80 13.94
N ASP A 152 2.42 -16.12 14.02
CA ASP A 152 1.47 -17.13 13.58
C ASP A 152 1.45 -18.29 14.58
N PRO A 153 0.91 -18.08 15.80
CA PRO A 153 0.91 -19.08 16.85
C PRO A 153 -0.05 -20.27 16.59
N ALA A 154 -0.77 -20.26 15.47
CA ALA A 154 -1.84 -21.21 15.15
C ALA A 154 -1.67 -21.86 13.76
N GLY A 155 -0.44 -22.30 13.44
CA GLY A 155 -0.19 -23.18 12.30
C GLY A 155 -1.05 -24.44 12.33
#